data_AF-A0A352VH02-F1
#
_entry.id   AF-A0A352VH02-F1
#
_cell.length_a   1.000
_cell.length_b   1.000
_cell.length_c   1.000
_cell.angle_alpha   90.00
_cell.angle_beta   90.00
_cell.angle_gamma   90.00
#
_symmetry.space_group_name_H-M   'P 1'
#
loop_
_entity.id
_entity.type
_entity.pdbx_description
1 polymer ?
#
loop_
_entity_poly.entity_id
_entity_poly.type
_entity_poly.pdbx_seq_one_letter_code
_entity_poly.pdbx_strand_id
1 'polypeptide(L)'
;MADARPRSQNDDTAMKRDLDPQADRFIPLKPVVFGIMMSLAEQERHGYAILHDVRTRSEGRLKLETGPLYRHLKRLLDDRLVEETEGAERGESSDPRRRYYALTELGRSVLATEGQRLAQAVQHAQALGAIPT
;
A
#
# COMPACT_ATOMS: atom_id res chain seq x y z
N MET A 1 24.40 -32.85 -13.20
CA MET A 1 23.92 -31.94 -14.26
C MET A 1 22.44 -31.72 -14.03
N ALA A 2 22.08 -30.58 -13.42
CA ALA A 2 20.69 -30.17 -13.23
C ALA A 2 20.47 -28.91 -14.08
N ASP A 3 19.49 -29.00 -14.95
CA ASP A 3 19.17 -28.06 -16.01
C ASP A 3 18.60 -26.76 -15.41
N ALA A 4 19.31 -25.66 -15.63
CA ALA A 4 18.92 -24.33 -15.20
C ALA A 4 17.87 -23.79 -16.18
N ARG A 5 16.59 -23.78 -15.77
CA ARG A 5 15.56 -23.07 -16.53
C ARG A 5 15.87 -21.57 -16.54
N PRO A 6 15.87 -20.90 -17.71
CA PRO A 6 16.13 -19.47 -17.77
C PRO A 6 15.00 -18.68 -17.10
N ARG A 7 15.37 -17.75 -16.22
CA ARG A 7 14.47 -16.70 -15.68
C ARG A 7 13.91 -15.92 -16.86
N SER A 8 12.59 -15.93 -17.00
CA SER A 8 11.89 -15.25 -18.10
C SER A 8 12.11 -13.75 -18.01
N GLN A 9 12.61 -13.18 -19.10
CA GLN A 9 12.89 -11.76 -19.32
C GLN A 9 11.59 -10.91 -19.46
N ASN A 10 10.43 -11.45 -19.09
CA ASN A 10 9.11 -10.83 -19.30
C ASN A 10 8.62 -9.94 -18.13
N ASP A 11 9.27 -9.97 -16.96
CA ASP A 11 8.78 -9.23 -15.78
C ASP A 11 9.07 -7.70 -15.84
N ASP A 12 10.12 -7.28 -16.55
CA ASP A 12 10.50 -5.85 -16.63
C ASP A 12 9.59 -5.01 -17.54
N THR A 13 8.86 -5.65 -18.46
CA THR A 13 8.08 -4.92 -19.48
C THR A 13 6.68 -4.53 -18.99
N ALA A 14 6.21 -5.09 -17.87
CA ALA A 14 4.88 -4.82 -17.32
C ALA A 14 4.80 -3.55 -16.46
N MET A 15 5.93 -2.99 -16.02
CA MET A 15 5.99 -1.83 -15.11
C MET A 15 5.85 -0.46 -15.80
N LYS A 16 5.68 -0.47 -17.13
CA LYS A 16 5.30 0.70 -17.95
C LYS A 16 3.84 0.62 -18.41
N ARG A 17 2.95 0.01 -17.63
CA ARG A 17 1.52 0.26 -17.82
C ARG A 17 1.27 1.68 -17.37
N ASP A 18 0.87 2.52 -18.32
CA ASP A 18 0.42 3.89 -18.11
C ASP A 18 -0.28 3.97 -16.75
N LEU A 19 0.36 4.65 -15.80
CA LEU A 19 -0.22 4.87 -14.48
C LEU A 19 -1.59 5.48 -14.75
N ASP A 20 -2.62 4.91 -14.11
CA ASP A 20 -3.98 5.39 -14.29
C ASP A 20 -3.99 6.92 -14.09
N PRO A 21 -4.37 7.74 -15.09
CA PRO A 21 -4.41 9.19 -14.93
C PRO A 21 -5.31 9.65 -13.77
N GLN A 22 -6.20 8.78 -13.29
CA GLN A 22 -6.98 9.03 -12.08
C GLN A 22 -6.13 8.99 -10.81
N ALA A 23 -5.03 8.23 -10.80
CA ALA A 23 -4.15 8.08 -9.65
C ALA A 23 -3.50 9.40 -9.21
N ASP A 24 -3.14 10.24 -10.19
CA ASP A 24 -2.53 11.56 -9.96
C ASP A 24 -3.41 12.49 -9.11
N ARG A 25 -4.74 12.27 -9.10
CA ARG A 25 -5.70 13.10 -8.36
C ARG A 25 -5.65 12.87 -6.86
N PHE A 26 -5.03 11.77 -6.41
CA PHE A 26 -4.97 11.37 -5.01
C PHE A 26 -3.63 11.67 -4.35
N ILE A 27 -2.60 11.99 -5.14
CA ILE A 27 -1.25 12.30 -4.65
C ILE A 27 -1.02 13.81 -4.53
N PRO A 28 -0.17 14.28 -3.59
CA PRO A 28 0.61 13.49 -2.64
C PRO A 28 -0.27 12.90 -1.53
N LEU A 29 0.02 11.66 -1.14
CA LEU A 29 -0.66 11.02 -0.01
C LEU A 29 -0.09 11.52 1.33
N LYS A 30 -0.94 11.54 2.36
CA LYS A 30 -0.45 11.68 3.73
C LYS A 30 0.39 10.45 4.09
N PRO A 31 1.52 10.60 4.82
CA PRO A 31 2.38 9.46 5.17
C PRO A 31 1.65 8.30 5.85
N VAL A 32 0.67 8.59 6.72
CA VAL A 32 -0.16 7.58 7.38
C VAL A 32 -1.07 6.82 6.41
N VAL A 33 -1.59 7.51 5.38
CA VAL A 33 -2.45 6.89 4.35
C VAL A 33 -1.60 6.01 3.44
N PHE A 34 -0.43 6.48 3.03
CA PHE A 34 0.54 5.66 2.30
C PHE A 34 0.93 4.41 3.08
N GLY A 35 1.18 4.55 4.39
CA GLY A 35 1.42 3.42 5.29
C GLY A 35 0.28 2.40 5.32
N ILE A 36 -0.97 2.86 5.45
CA ILE A 36 -2.17 1.99 5.40
C ILE A 36 -2.24 1.25 4.05
N MET A 37 -2.05 1.96 2.94
CA MET A 37 -2.12 1.35 1.61
C MET A 37 -0.98 0.35 1.37
N MET A 38 0.24 0.63 1.82
CA MET A 38 1.34 -0.33 1.79
C MET A 38 1.01 -1.59 2.59
N SER A 39 0.39 -1.44 3.76
CA SER A 39 -0.05 -2.58 4.59
C SER A 39 -1.00 -3.51 3.82
N LEU A 40 -1.89 -2.92 3.02
CA LEU A 40 -2.89 -3.61 2.21
C LEU A 40 -2.37 -4.10 0.84
N ALA A 41 -1.16 -3.74 0.45
CA ALA A 41 -0.61 -4.09 -0.85
C ALA A 41 -0.23 -5.58 -0.96
N GLU A 42 0.28 -6.14 0.14
CA GLU A 42 0.70 -7.54 0.24
C GLU A 42 -0.49 -8.50 0.28
N GLN A 43 -1.51 -8.15 1.07
CA GLN A 43 -2.71 -8.96 1.27
C GLN A 43 -3.80 -8.09 1.89
N GLU A 44 -5.04 -8.56 1.84
CA GLU A 44 -6.11 -7.97 2.62
C GLU A 44 -5.86 -8.12 4.13
N ARG A 45 -6.28 -7.13 4.91
CA ARG A 45 -6.06 -7.11 6.36
C ARG A 45 -7.26 -6.54 7.10
N HIS A 46 -7.52 -7.05 8.29
CA HIS A 46 -8.46 -6.43 9.21
C HIS A 46 -7.85 -5.18 9.87
N GLY A 47 -8.69 -4.26 10.35
CA GLY A 47 -8.25 -2.96 10.87
C GLY A 47 -7.11 -3.03 11.90
N TYR A 48 -7.19 -3.93 12.88
CA TYR A 48 -6.12 -4.08 13.88
C TYR A 48 -4.78 -4.54 13.29
N ALA A 49 -4.79 -5.42 12.28
CA ALA A 49 -3.56 -5.87 11.62
C ALA A 49 -2.89 -4.73 10.84
N ILE A 50 -3.69 -3.84 10.23
CA ILE A 50 -3.19 -2.62 9.57
C ILE A 50 -2.49 -1.72 10.60
N LEU A 51 -3.12 -1.49 11.77
CA LEU A 51 -2.54 -0.66 12.82
C LEU A 51 -1.18 -1.19 13.27
N HIS A 52 -1.10 -2.49 13.55
CA HIS A 52 0.13 -3.13 13.99
C HIS A 52 1.23 -3.05 12.92
N ASP A 53 0.90 -3.36 11.68
CA ASP A 53 1.85 -3.35 10.57
C ASP A 53 2.39 -1.94 10.28
N VAL A 54 1.52 -0.91 10.22
CA VAL A 54 1.94 0.49 10.04
C VAL A 54 2.86 0.95 11.17
N ARG A 55 2.53 0.62 12.42
CA ARG A 55 3.37 0.97 13.57
C ARG A 55 4.74 0.30 13.50
N THR A 56 4.76 -0.97 13.09
CA THR A 56 5.99 -1.77 12.99
C THR A 56 6.90 -1.24 11.89
N ARG A 57 6.37 -1.07 10.66
CA ARG A 57 7.13 -0.58 9.50
C ARG A 57 7.67 0.83 9.67
N SER A 58 6.94 1.66 10.41
CA SER A 58 7.36 3.04 10.67
C SER A 58 8.24 3.17 11.91
N GLU A 59 8.61 2.07 12.58
CA GLU A 59 9.34 2.09 13.87
C GLU A 59 8.65 3.00 14.91
N GLY A 60 7.32 3.02 14.90
CA GLY A 60 6.50 3.87 15.76
C GLY A 60 6.49 5.36 15.41
N ARG A 61 7.15 5.79 14.32
CA ARG A 61 7.17 7.20 13.90
C ARG A 61 5.80 7.67 13.41
N LEU A 62 5.01 6.77 12.80
CA LEU A 62 3.63 7.08 12.42
C LEU A 62 2.70 6.76 13.59
N LYS A 63 2.10 7.82 14.17
CA LYS A 63 1.06 7.70 15.20
C LYS A 63 -0.27 7.38 14.53
N LEU A 64 -0.59 6.09 14.45
CA LEU A 64 -1.87 5.60 13.96
C LEU A 64 -2.60 4.88 15.09
N GLU A 65 -3.71 5.48 15.52
CA GLU A 65 -4.60 4.94 16.55
C GLU A 65 -5.91 4.43 15.90
N THR A 66 -6.68 3.64 16.64
CA THR A 66 -7.91 3.01 16.16
C THR A 66 -8.91 4.01 15.57
N GLY A 67 -9.16 5.14 16.25
CA GLY A 67 -10.12 6.15 15.77
C GLY A 67 -9.71 6.78 14.42
N PRO A 68 -8.51 7.39 14.33
CA PRO A 68 -7.97 7.91 13.06
C PRO A 68 -7.89 6.87 11.95
N LEU A 69 -7.53 5.61 12.26
CA LEU A 69 -7.49 4.53 11.26
C LEU A 69 -8.84 4.38 10.55
N TYR A 70 -9.93 4.22 11.30
CA TYR A 70 -11.24 4.01 10.68
C TYR A 70 -11.74 5.25 9.93
N ARG A 71 -11.31 6.45 10.32
CA ARG A 71 -11.56 7.67 9.53
C ARG A 71 -10.82 7.64 8.19
N HIS A 72 -9.57 7.19 8.18
CA HIS A 72 -8.79 7.03 6.95
C HIS A 72 -9.37 5.93 6.06
N LEU A 73 -9.71 4.78 6.62
CA LEU A 73 -10.35 3.68 5.87
C LEU A 73 -11.69 4.11 5.28
N LYS A 74 -12.52 4.81 6.04
CA LYS A 74 -13.78 5.34 5.51
C LYS A 74 -13.54 6.19 4.26
N ARG A 75 -12.57 7.10 4.30
CA ARG A 75 -12.27 7.96 3.16
C ARG A 75 -11.71 7.17 1.97
N LEU A 76 -10.83 6.20 2.22
CA LEU A 76 -10.31 5.32 1.18
C LEU A 76 -11.41 4.47 0.51
N LEU A 77 -12.41 4.04 1.27
CA LEU A 77 -13.61 3.38 0.76
C LEU A 77 -14.46 4.35 -0.09
N ASP A 78 -14.74 5.55 0.44
CA ASP A 78 -15.51 6.58 -0.27
C ASP A 78 -14.84 6.96 -1.61
N ASP A 79 -13.50 7.02 -1.62
CA ASP A 79 -12.66 7.30 -2.80
C ASP A 79 -12.45 6.07 -3.71
N ARG A 80 -12.98 4.89 -3.34
CA ARG A 80 -12.84 3.59 -4.04
C ARG A 80 -11.38 3.13 -4.23
N LEU A 81 -10.48 3.56 -3.36
CA LEU A 81 -9.08 3.10 -3.32
C LEU A 81 -8.93 1.81 -2.50
N VAL A 82 -9.86 1.57 -1.60
CA VAL A 82 -9.97 0.36 -0.78
C VAL A 82 -11.39 -0.17 -0.92
N GLU A 83 -11.55 -1.48 -0.75
CA GLU A 83 -12.84 -2.16 -0.64
C GLU A 83 -12.91 -3.01 0.64
N GLU A 84 -14.12 -3.21 1.16
CA GLU A 84 -14.36 -4.18 2.25
C GLU A 84 -14.45 -5.58 1.66
N THR A 85 -13.76 -6.54 2.28
CA THR A 85 -13.77 -7.93 1.87
C THR A 85 -14.26 -8.83 2.99
N GLU A 86 -14.62 -10.06 2.60
CA GLU A 86 -15.09 -11.10 3.50
C GLU A 86 -13.97 -11.71 4.36
N GLY A 87 -12.70 -11.49 3.99
CA GLY A 87 -11.52 -12.08 4.62
C GLY A 87 -11.30 -13.54 4.22
N ALA A 88 -10.15 -13.85 3.65
CA ALA A 88 -9.72 -15.16 3.19
C ALA A 88 -9.56 -16.16 4.34
N GLU A 89 -9.39 -15.66 5.57
CA GLU A 89 -9.25 -16.45 6.80
C GLU A 89 -10.48 -16.32 7.72
N ARG A 90 -11.69 -16.38 7.16
CA ARG A 90 -12.86 -16.73 7.99
C ARG A 90 -12.79 -18.21 8.38
N GLY A 91 -11.93 -18.52 9.35
CA GLY A 91 -12.11 -19.74 10.14
C GLY A 91 -13.43 -19.67 10.93
N GLU A 92 -14.01 -20.81 11.28
CA GLU A 92 -15.29 -20.92 12.01
C GLU A 92 -15.33 -20.19 13.37
N SER A 93 -14.16 -19.76 13.88
CA SER A 93 -13.97 -19.01 15.13
C SER A 93 -13.70 -17.51 14.93
N SER A 94 -13.70 -17.01 13.69
CA SER A 94 -13.51 -15.59 13.41
C SER A 94 -14.74 -14.79 13.84
N ASP A 95 -14.56 -13.80 14.71
CA ASP A 95 -15.61 -12.86 15.11
C ASP A 95 -16.24 -12.23 13.85
N PRO A 96 -17.54 -12.50 13.57
CA PRO A 96 -18.22 -12.06 12.35
C PRO A 96 -18.29 -10.54 12.20
N ARG A 97 -17.82 -9.76 13.19
CA ARG A 97 -17.74 -8.30 13.17
C ARG A 97 -16.41 -7.75 12.63
N ARG A 98 -15.41 -8.60 12.33
CA ARG A 98 -14.09 -8.15 11.84
C ARG A 98 -14.16 -7.81 10.36
N ARG A 99 -14.15 -6.52 10.04
CA ARG A 99 -14.07 -6.02 8.66
C ARG A 99 -12.65 -6.15 8.12
N TYR A 100 -12.52 -6.78 6.96
CA TYR A 100 -11.28 -6.87 6.19
C TYR A 100 -11.31 -5.84 5.07
N TYR A 101 -10.12 -5.38 4.68
CA TYR A 101 -9.93 -4.36 3.66
C TYR A 101 -8.89 -4.84 2.65
N ALA A 102 -9.09 -4.53 1.38
CA ALA A 102 -8.16 -4.79 0.29
C ALA A 102 -7.98 -3.55 -0.59
N LEU A 103 -6.82 -3.41 -1.25
CA LEU A 103 -6.66 -2.40 -2.30
C LEU A 103 -7.45 -2.79 -3.54
N THR A 104 -8.20 -1.84 -4.09
CA THR A 104 -8.73 -1.92 -5.46
C THR A 104 -7.61 -1.75 -6.48
N GLU A 105 -7.89 -2.00 -7.77
CA GLU A 105 -6.92 -1.74 -8.83
C GLU A 105 -6.49 -0.26 -8.86
N LEU A 106 -7.45 0.67 -8.75
CA LEU A 106 -7.16 2.10 -8.63
C LEU A 106 -6.29 2.41 -7.40
N GLY A 107 -6.58 1.78 -6.26
CA GLY A 107 -5.76 1.89 -5.05
C GLY A 107 -4.31 1.45 -5.26
N ARG A 108 -4.10 0.35 -6.01
CA ARG A 108 -2.75 -0.13 -6.39
C ARG A 108 -2.04 0.86 -7.30
N SER A 109 -2.74 1.42 -8.29
CA SER A 109 -2.18 2.47 -9.16
C SER A 109 -1.78 3.72 -8.37
N VAL A 110 -2.63 4.18 -7.45
CA VAL A 110 -2.32 5.31 -6.55
C VAL A 110 -1.10 5.02 -5.68
N LEU A 111 -1.01 3.83 -5.10
CA LEU A 111 0.14 3.44 -4.29
C LEU A 111 1.44 3.44 -5.10
N ALA A 112 1.42 2.87 -6.31
CA ALA A 112 2.57 2.85 -7.21
C ALA A 112 3.02 4.25 -7.62
N THR A 113 2.06 5.12 -7.97
CA THR A 113 2.32 6.50 -8.39
C THR A 113 2.96 7.31 -7.25
N GLU A 114 2.42 7.21 -6.02
CA GLU A 114 3.02 7.87 -4.86
C GLU A 114 4.43 7.32 -4.55
N GLY A 115 4.61 6.00 -4.67
CA GLY A 115 5.92 5.36 -4.49
C GLY A 115 6.97 5.90 -5.47
N GLN A 116 6.61 6.05 -6.75
CA GLN A 116 7.50 6.64 -7.75
C GLN A 116 7.80 8.11 -7.45
N ARG A 117 6.80 8.90 -7.04
CA ARG A 117 6.99 10.31 -6.66
C ARG A 117 7.97 10.45 -5.50
N LEU A 118 7.86 9.59 -4.48
CA LEU A 118 8.77 9.57 -3.33
C LEU A 118 10.18 9.11 -3.72
N ALA A 119 10.30 8.10 -4.58
CA ALA A 119 11.59 7.63 -5.10
C ALA A 119 12.33 8.74 -5.87
N GLN A 120 11.64 9.48 -6.74
CA GLN A 120 12.21 10.63 -7.44
C GLN A 120 12.67 11.73 -6.48
N ALA A 121 11.90 12.01 -5.42
CA ALA A 121 12.31 12.99 -4.41
C ALA A 121 13.59 12.56 -3.66
N VAL A 122 13.73 11.27 -3.32
CA VAL A 122 14.95 10.72 -2.71
C VAL A 122 16.13 10.82 -3.68
N GLN A 123 15.95 10.47 -4.96
CA GLN A 123 16.98 10.58 -5.98
C GLN A 123 17.49 12.02 -6.13
N HIS A 124 16.58 13.01 -6.17
CA HIS A 124 16.96 14.41 -6.21
C HIS A 124 17.71 14.85 -4.94
N ALA A 125 17.27 14.40 -3.76
CA ALA A 125 17.96 14.72 -2.50
C ALA A 125 19.37 14.10 -2.43
N GLN A 126 19.55 12.89 -2.96
CA GLN A 126 20.87 12.25 -3.08
C GLN A 126 21.78 13.01 -4.06
N ALA A 127 21.25 13.42 -5.22
CA ALA A 127 22.01 14.21 -6.20
C ALA A 127 22.49 15.57 -5.64
N LEU A 128 21.75 16.14 -4.68
CA LEU A 128 22.13 17.35 -3.95
C LEU A 128 23.08 17.09 -2.76
N GLY A 129 23.37 15.83 -2.42
CA GLY A 129 24.17 15.46 -1.25
C GLY A 129 23.45 15.63 0.10
N ALA A 130 22.12 15.81 0.10
CA ALA A 130 21.32 15.94 1.32
C ALA A 130 21.04 14.59 2.01
N ILE A 131 21.15 13.49 1.27
CA ILE A 131 21.04 12.11 1.76
C ILE A 131 22.25 11.33 1.22
N PRO A 132 22.95 10.53 2.06
CA PRO A 132 24.01 9.64 1.59
C PRO A 132 23.51 8.66 0.51
N THR A 133 24.39 8.31 -0.44
CA THR A 133 24.11 7.32 -1.49
C THR A 133 24.44 5.91 -1.02
#